data_AF-A0A3D0QID3-F1
#
_entry.id   AF-A0A3D0QID3-F1
#
_cell.length_a   1.000
_cell.length_b   1.000
_cell.length_c   1.000
_cell.angle_alpha   90.00
_cell.angle_beta   90.00
_cell.angle_gamma   90.00
#
_symmetry.space_group_name_H-M   'P 1'
#
loop_
_entity.id
_entity.type
_entity.pdbx_description
1 polymer ?
#
loop_
_entity_poly.entity_id
_entity_poly.type
_entity_poly.pdbx_seq_one_letter_code
_entity_poly.pdbx_strand_id
1 'polypeptide(L)'
;MVSFSRKKTATLDNIKQPIENELKIFSGFFRDAMRSKVGLVDLMARYIVRQKGKRVRPILVFLSAKACGTITESTFRAATLVEILHTATLIH
;
A
#
# COMPACT_ATOMS: atom_id res chain seq x y z
N MET A 1 30.20 16.69 28.20
CA MET A 1 29.73 15.29 28.00
C MET A 1 28.27 15.35 27.55
N VAL A 2 28.02 15.65 26.27
CA VAL A 2 26.65 15.64 25.71
C VAL A 2 26.48 14.30 25.02
N SER A 3 25.82 13.36 25.70
CA SER A 3 25.45 12.08 25.10
C SER A 3 24.34 12.33 24.09
N PHE A 4 24.71 12.48 22.81
CA PHE A 4 23.77 12.51 21.71
C PHE A 4 23.10 11.13 21.63
N SER A 5 21.92 11.01 22.24
CA SER A 5 21.06 9.84 22.13
C SER A 5 20.81 9.55 20.64
N ARG A 6 21.41 8.48 20.11
CA ARG A 6 21.16 8.01 18.74
C ARG A 6 19.65 7.80 18.60
N LYS A 7 18.97 8.67 17.83
CA LYS A 7 17.60 8.41 17.37
C LYS A 7 17.57 6.99 16.78
N LYS A 8 16.73 6.10 17.33
CA LYS A 8 16.40 4.81 16.72
C LYS A 8 15.98 5.09 15.28
N THR A 9 16.75 4.65 14.30
CA THR A 9 16.38 4.75 12.88
C THR A 9 15.10 3.93 12.70
N ALA A 10 14.00 4.58 12.33
CA ALA A 10 12.73 3.87 12.12
C ALA A 10 12.87 2.93 10.92
N THR A 11 12.79 1.62 11.16
CA THR A 11 12.74 0.62 10.11
C THR A 11 11.34 0.63 9.46
N LEU A 12 11.27 0.24 8.20
CA LEU A 12 9.98 0.16 7.47
C LEU A 12 8.98 -0.77 8.17
N ASP A 13 9.48 -1.79 8.87
CA ASP A 13 8.65 -2.72 9.63
C ASP A 13 8.00 -2.03 10.85
N ASN A 14 8.75 -1.20 11.57
CA ASN A 14 8.20 -0.40 12.68
C ASN A 14 7.15 0.61 12.19
N ILE A 15 7.33 1.17 10.99
CA ILE A 15 6.38 2.13 10.40
C ILE A 15 5.07 1.45 9.99
N LYS A 16 5.13 0.17 9.57
CA LYS A 16 3.94 -0.60 9.15
C LYS A 16 3.15 -1.17 10.31
N GLN A 17 3.76 -1.40 11.48
CA GLN A 17 3.11 -2.02 12.63
C GLN A 17 1.71 -1.47 12.93
N PRO A 18 1.47 -0.14 12.94
CA PRO A 18 0.15 0.38 13.25
C PRO A 18 -0.91 0.03 12.22
N ILE A 19 -0.55 -0.30 10.97
CA ILE A 19 -1.48 -0.49 9.85
C ILE A 19 -1.40 -1.90 9.24
N GLU A 20 -0.79 -2.86 9.94
CA GLU A 20 -0.48 -4.17 9.36
C GLU A 20 -1.75 -4.93 8.94
N ASN A 21 -2.82 -4.83 9.73
CA ASN A 21 -4.10 -5.49 9.45
C ASN A 21 -4.77 -4.88 8.22
N GLU A 22 -4.72 -3.56 8.10
CA GLU A 22 -5.26 -2.80 6.99
C GLU A 22 -4.48 -3.11 5.70
N LEU A 23 -3.16 -3.29 5.76
CA LEU A 23 -2.37 -3.75 4.61
C LEU A 23 -2.73 -5.17 4.14
N LYS A 24 -3.12 -6.06 5.07
CA LYS A 24 -3.63 -7.41 4.73
C LYS A 24 -4.95 -7.30 3.97
N ILE A 25 -5.89 -6.51 4.49
CA ILE A 25 -7.21 -6.28 3.86
C ILE A 25 -7.08 -5.59 2.51
N PHE A 26 -6.25 -4.54 2.42
CA PHE A 26 -5.93 -3.81 1.18
C PHE A 26 -5.51 -4.73 0.04
N SER A 27 -4.76 -5.80 0.33
CA SER A 27 -4.31 -6.73 -0.71
C SER A 27 -5.47 -7.40 -1.45
N GLY A 28 -6.62 -7.59 -0.80
CA GLY A 28 -7.85 -8.07 -1.43
C GLY A 28 -8.44 -7.01 -2.37
N PHE A 29 -8.68 -5.79 -1.86
CA PHE A 29 -9.19 -4.66 -2.64
C PHE A 29 -8.36 -4.39 -3.89
N PHE A 30 -7.03 -4.37 -3.75
CA PHE A 30 -6.12 -4.15 -4.87
C PHE A 30 -6.20 -5.28 -5.91
N ARG A 31 -6.26 -6.54 -5.46
CA ARG A 31 -6.37 -7.70 -6.35
C ARG A 31 -7.67 -7.66 -7.14
N ASP A 32 -8.78 -7.36 -6.48
CA ASP A 32 -10.09 -7.35 -7.13
C ASP A 32 -10.23 -6.18 -8.11
N ALA A 33 -9.66 -5.02 -7.79
CA ALA A 33 -9.64 -3.87 -8.69
C ALA A 33 -8.77 -4.07 -9.95
N MET A 34 -7.80 -4.99 -9.92
CA MET A 34 -6.91 -5.30 -11.05
C MET A 34 -7.44 -6.41 -11.97
N ARG A 35 -8.58 -7.05 -11.65
CA ARG A 35 -9.13 -8.14 -12.48
C ARG A 35 -9.59 -7.62 -13.84
N SER A 36 -9.35 -8.40 -14.89
CA SER A 36 -9.83 -8.10 -16.23
C SER A 36 -10.61 -9.26 -16.84
N LYS A 37 -11.61 -8.95 -17.68
CA LYS A 37 -12.33 -9.96 -18.49
C LYS A 37 -11.50 -10.42 -19.70
N VAL A 38 -10.46 -9.67 -20.06
CA VAL A 38 -9.57 -9.98 -21.18
C VAL A 38 -8.42 -10.84 -20.66
N GLY A 39 -8.30 -12.08 -21.14
CA GLY A 39 -7.38 -13.07 -20.58
C GLY A 39 -5.90 -12.65 -20.53
N LEU A 40 -5.40 -11.99 -21.59
CA LEU A 40 -4.01 -11.51 -21.64
C LEU A 40 -3.76 -10.40 -20.61
N VAL A 41 -4.68 -9.43 -20.52
CA VAL A 41 -4.60 -8.33 -19.56
C VAL A 41 -4.66 -8.86 -18.12
N ASP A 42 -5.55 -9.83 -17.86
CA ASP A 42 -5.68 -10.46 -16.56
C ASP A 42 -4.42 -11.26 -16.15
N LEU A 43 -3.75 -11.91 -17.12
CA LEU A 43 -2.46 -12.55 -16.88
C LEU A 43 -1.41 -11.53 -16.44
N MET A 44 -1.27 -10.41 -17.16
CA MET A 44 -0.31 -9.36 -16.78
C MET A 44 -0.65 -8.75 -15.43
N ALA A 45 -1.93 -8.45 -15.16
CA ALA A 45 -2.41 -7.95 -13.88
C ALA A 45 -2.04 -8.89 -12.72
N ARG A 46 -2.20 -10.21 -12.89
CA ARG A 46 -1.78 -11.20 -11.89
C ARG A 46 -0.27 -11.17 -11.61
N TYR A 47 0.56 -10.99 -12.62
CA TYR A 47 2.01 -10.85 -12.45
C TYR A 47 2.36 -9.61 -11.63
N ILE A 48 1.74 -8.48 -11.96
CA ILE A 48 1.94 -7.21 -11.26
C ILE A 48 1.53 -7.33 -9.79
N VAL A 49 0.34 -7.85 -9.51
CA VAL A 49 -0.19 -8.00 -8.14
C VAL A 49 0.69 -8.93 -7.28
N ARG A 50 1.36 -9.91 -7.89
CA ARG A 50 2.29 -10.83 -7.21
C ARG A 50 3.59 -10.17 -6.79
N GLN A 51 4.04 -9.12 -7.48
CA GLN A 51 5.26 -8.41 -7.10
C GLN A 51 5.01 -7.58 -5.83
N LYS A 52 5.54 -8.07 -4.70
CA LYS A 52 5.47 -7.36 -3.42
C LYS A 52 6.56 -6.29 -3.37
N GLY A 53 6.26 -5.10 -3.91
CA GLY A 53 7.06 -3.91 -3.66
C GLY A 53 6.99 -3.46 -2.20
N LYS A 54 7.71 -2.38 -1.86
CA LYS A 54 7.64 -1.76 -0.53
C LYS A 54 6.25 -1.17 -0.20
N ARG A 55 5.39 -0.96 -1.22
CA ARG A 55 4.02 -0.40 -1.13
C ARG A 55 3.95 0.88 -0.29
N VAL A 56 4.93 1.76 -0.47
CA VAL A 56 5.09 3.00 0.30
C VAL A 56 3.86 3.91 0.16
N ARG A 57 3.20 3.90 -1.01
CA ARG A 57 2.03 4.74 -1.29
C ARG A 57 0.80 4.32 -0.48
N PRO A 58 0.34 3.05 -0.49
CA PRO A 58 -0.71 2.59 0.42
C PRO A 58 -0.39 2.81 1.89
N ILE A 59 0.88 2.58 2.30
CA ILE A 59 1.32 2.80 3.68
C ILE A 59 1.09 4.25 4.10
N LEU A 60 1.47 5.21 3.23
CA LEU A 60 1.26 6.63 3.51
C LEU A 60 -0.23 6.98 3.62
N VAL A 61 -1.08 6.44 2.75
CA VAL A 61 -2.54 6.68 2.81
C VAL A 61 -3.13 6.19 4.13
N PHE A 62 -2.81 4.96 4.55
CA PHE A 62 -3.34 4.40 5.80
C PHE A 62 -2.81 5.12 7.04
N LEU A 63 -1.52 5.48 7.07
CA LEU A 63 -0.95 6.25 8.18
C LEU A 63 -1.58 7.63 8.29
N SER A 64 -1.76 8.34 7.16
CA SER A 64 -2.44 9.63 7.13
C SER A 64 -3.89 9.52 7.60
N ALA A 65 -4.62 8.49 7.14
CA ALA A 65 -5.98 8.26 7.60
C ALA A 65 -6.04 8.00 9.11
N LYS A 66 -5.12 7.19 9.67
CA LYS A 66 -5.02 6.96 11.11
C LYS A 66 -4.63 8.20 11.91
N ALA A 67 -3.79 9.06 11.34
CA ALA A 67 -3.38 10.30 11.98
C ALA A 67 -4.51 11.35 12.00
N CYS A 68 -5.36 11.36 10.97
CA CYS A 68 -6.46 12.32 10.83
C CYS A 68 -7.81 11.80 11.33
N GLY A 69 -7.96 10.49 11.60
CA GLY A 69 -9.22 9.90 12.04
C GLY A 69 -9.27 8.38 11.91
N THR A 70 -10.43 7.86 11.52
CA THR A 70 -10.67 6.42 11.41
C THR A 70 -10.46 5.92 9.98
N ILE A 71 -9.89 4.73 9.86
CA ILE A 71 -9.80 4.04 8.58
C ILE A 71 -11.20 3.50 8.24
N THR A 72 -11.67 3.83 7.05
CA THR A 72 -12.97 3.38 6.54
C THR A 72 -12.79 2.74 5.17
N GLU A 73 -13.87 2.21 4.58
CA GLU A 73 -13.83 1.63 3.24
C GLU A 73 -13.31 2.63 2.18
N SER A 74 -13.61 3.93 2.34
CA SER A 74 -13.10 4.97 1.44
C SER A 74 -11.57 5.08 1.47
N THR A 75 -10.95 4.83 2.62
CA THR A 75 -9.49 4.78 2.76
C THR A 75 -8.89 3.63 1.95
N PHE A 76 -9.52 2.45 1.97
CA PHE A 76 -9.09 1.30 1.17
C PHE A 76 -9.21 1.61 -0.33
N ARG A 77 -10.35 2.16 -0.75
CA ARG A 77 -10.55 2.59 -2.15
C ARG A 77 -9.52 3.62 -2.59
N ALA A 78 -9.22 4.61 -1.75
CA ALA A 78 -8.20 5.63 -2.02
C ALA A 78 -6.80 5.02 -2.15
N ALA A 79 -6.40 4.14 -1.21
CA ALA A 79 -5.11 3.44 -1.28
C ALA A 79 -4.99 2.59 -2.55
N THR A 80 -6.07 1.90 -2.93
CA THR A 80 -6.14 1.09 -4.16
C THR A 80 -6.02 1.96 -5.40
N LEU A 81 -6.74 3.07 -5.48
CA LEU A 81 -6.66 4.02 -6.59
C LEU A 81 -5.23 4.54 -6.78
N VAL A 82 -4.59 5.00 -5.70
CA VAL A 82 -3.23 5.54 -5.75
C VAL A 82 -2.22 4.49 -6.24
N GLU A 83 -2.33 3.24 -5.79
CA GLU A 83 -1.43 2.17 -6.21
C GLU A 83 -1.68 1.73 -7.66
N ILE A 84 -2.93 1.72 -8.12
CA ILE A 84 -3.28 1.44 -9.52
C ILE A 84 -2.72 2.53 -10.43
N LEU A 85 -2.87 3.81 -10.08
CA LEU A 85 -2.31 4.92 -10.86
C LEU A 85 -0.79 4.82 -10.95
N HIS A 86 -0.11 4.53 -9.83
CA HIS A 86 1.32 4.30 -9.84
C HIS A 86 1.72 3.13 -10.75
N THR A 87 0.98 2.02 -10.65
CA THR A 87 1.20 0.84 -11.49
C THR A 87 1.02 1.15 -12.97
N ALA A 88 -0.03 1.89 -13.33
CA ALA A 88 -0.29 2.29 -14.71
C ALA A 88 0.86 3.11 -15.31
N THR A 89 1.47 4.00 -14.51
CA THR A 89 2.64 4.80 -14.92
C THR A 89 3.95 4.02 -14.99
N LEU A 90 4.02 2.82 -14.40
CA LEU A 90 5.19 1.94 -14.55
C LEU A 90 5.07 1.01 -15.76
N ILE A 91 3.84 0.69 -16.17
CA ILE A 91 3.56 -0.17 -17.32
C ILE A 91 3.72 0.62 -18.63
N HIS A 92 3.21 1.85 -18.67
CA HIS A 92 3.44 2.77 -19.78
C HIS A 92 4.89 3.25 -19.79
#